data_AF-A0A2K0TNG5-F1
#
_entry.id   AF-A0A2K0TNG5-F1
#
_cell.length_a   1.000
_cell.length_b   1.000
_cell.length_c   1.000
_cell.angle_alpha   90.00
_cell.angle_beta   90.00
_cell.angle_gamma   90.00
#
_symmetry.space_group_name_H-M   'P 1'
#
loop_
_entity.id
_entity.type
_entity.pdbx_description
1 polymer ?
#
loop_
_entity_poly.entity_id
_entity_poly.type
_entity_poly.pdbx_seq_one_letter_code
_entity_poly.pdbx_strand_id
1 'polypeptide(L)'
;MAARFPEEPSPEERKTLETFIYLFSRLYPCGDCARHFRGLLAKYPPQTSSRNAAAGWLCFVHNQVNERLKKPIFDCNNIGDFYDCGCGDEDKKKGKEGGKKEEAKAGTELIKE
;
A
#
# COMPACT_ATOMS: atom_id res chain seq x y z
N MET A 1 -5.64 7.88 -4.33
CA MET A 1 -4.65 8.44 -5.27
C MET A 1 -3.53 7.45 -5.56
N ALA A 2 -2.73 6.99 -4.57
CA ALA A 2 -1.65 6.03 -4.82
C ALA A 2 -2.09 4.74 -5.55
N ALA A 3 -3.28 4.21 -5.25
CA ALA A 3 -3.85 3.05 -5.95
C ALA A 3 -4.07 3.27 -7.46
N ARG A 4 -4.21 4.53 -7.92
CA ARG A 4 -4.38 4.89 -9.34
C ARG A 4 -3.09 5.31 -10.02
N PHE A 5 -1.97 5.35 -9.29
CA PHE A 5 -0.68 5.69 -9.85
C PHE A 5 -0.27 4.62 -10.90
N PRO A 6 0.46 4.97 -11.97
CA PRO A 6 0.88 3.98 -12.96
C PRO A 6 1.82 2.91 -12.38
N GLU A 7 1.75 1.69 -12.92
CA GLU A 7 2.73 0.65 -12.57
C GLU A 7 4.13 1.03 -13.10
N GLU A 8 4.19 1.61 -14.31
CA GLU A 8 5.40 2.10 -14.96
C GLU A 8 5.30 3.62 -15.19
N PRO A 9 5.56 4.45 -14.16
CA PRO A 9 5.41 5.89 -14.25
C PRO A 9 6.58 6.56 -15.00
N SER A 10 6.26 7.55 -15.83
CA SER A 10 7.22 8.45 -16.45
C SER A 10 7.97 9.29 -15.40
N PRO A 11 9.17 9.82 -15.70
CA PRO A 11 9.90 10.71 -14.79
C PRO A 11 9.06 11.89 -14.29
N GLU A 12 8.19 12.44 -15.14
CA GLU A 12 7.28 13.53 -14.79
C GLU A 12 6.22 13.09 -13.77
N GLU A 13 5.57 11.95 -13.97
CA GLU A 13 4.57 11.42 -13.03
C GLU A 13 5.20 11.11 -11.67
N ARG A 14 6.42 10.55 -11.67
CA ARG A 14 7.19 10.32 -10.44
C ARG A 14 7.45 11.62 -9.70
N LYS A 15 7.90 12.65 -10.42
CA LYS A 15 8.18 13.97 -9.82
C LYS A 15 6.92 14.66 -9.34
N THR A 16 5.82 14.49 -10.08
CA THR A 16 4.51 15.05 -9.74
C THR A 16 3.99 14.46 -8.43
N LEU A 17 4.03 13.14 -8.26
CA LEU A 17 3.60 12.49 -7.02
C LEU A 17 4.48 12.91 -5.83
N GLU A 18 5.80 12.90 -6.00
CA GLU A 18 6.73 13.36 -4.97
C GLU A 18 6.41 14.79 -4.53
N THR A 19 6.29 15.70 -5.50
CA THR A 19 6.00 17.12 -5.26
C THR A 19 4.65 17.31 -4.58
N PHE A 20 3.62 16.61 -5.05
CA PHE A 20 2.29 16.62 -4.44
C PHE A 20 2.35 16.26 -2.96
N ILE A 21 3.05 15.18 -2.59
CA ILE A 21 3.14 14.74 -1.19
C ILE A 21 3.82 15.79 -0.32
N TYR A 22 4.92 16.39 -0.80
CA TYR A 22 5.60 17.45 -0.05
C TYR A 22 4.72 18.70 0.09
N LEU A 23 3.99 19.10 -0.95
CA LEU A 23 3.03 20.21 -0.89
C LEU A 23 1.86 19.91 0.05
N PHE A 24 1.29 18.70 -0.03
CA PHE A 24 0.24 18.23 0.85
C PHE A 24 0.67 18.32 2.32
N SER A 25 1.91 17.93 2.63
CA SER A 25 2.45 18.02 4.00
C SER A 25 2.50 19.44 4.57
N ARG A 26 2.58 20.46 3.71
CA ARG A 26 2.60 21.87 4.09
C ARG A 26 1.20 22.44 4.25
N LEU A 27 0.24 21.92 3.49
CA LEU A 27 -1.13 22.42 3.40
C LEU A 27 -2.14 21.63 4.23
N TYR A 28 -1.71 20.53 4.86
CA TYR A 28 -2.60 19.72 5.69
C TYR A 28 -3.22 20.56 6.82
N PRO A 29 -4.56 20.61 6.97
CA PRO A 29 -5.28 21.57 7.83
C PRO A 29 -5.24 21.19 9.33
N CYS A 30 -4.04 20.87 9.83
CA CYS A 30 -3.74 20.62 11.23
C CYS A 30 -2.24 20.85 11.45
N GLY A 31 -1.88 21.90 12.20
CA GLY A 31 -0.48 22.33 12.36
C GLY A 31 0.45 21.28 12.96
N ASP A 32 0.01 20.60 14.03
CA ASP A 32 0.77 19.51 14.66
C ASP A 32 0.91 18.29 13.76
N CYS A 33 -0.19 17.91 13.10
CA CYS A 33 -0.21 16.80 12.16
C CYS A 33 0.77 17.06 10.99
N ALA A 34 0.72 18.26 10.42
CA ALA A 34 1.59 18.70 9.34
C ALA A 34 3.07 18.75 9.75
N ARG A 35 3.39 19.27 10.95
CA ARG A 35 4.76 19.22 11.51
C ARG A 35 5.26 17.79 11.64
N HIS A 36 4.46 16.91 12.24
CA HIS A 36 4.83 15.52 12.44
C HIS A 36 5.01 14.79 11.10
N PHE A 37 4.10 14.97 10.15
CA PHE A 37 4.17 14.32 8.85
C PHE A 37 5.41 14.76 8.05
N ARG A 38 5.79 16.05 8.11
CA ARG A 38 7.08 16.50 7.53
C ARG A 38 8.29 15.83 8.16
N GLY A 39 8.26 15.57 9.47
CA GLY A 39 9.28 14.77 10.15
C GLY A 39 9.35 13.33 9.65
N LEU A 40 8.18 12.71 9.37
CA LEU A 40 8.13 11.38 8.74
C LEU A 40 8.69 11.41 7.32
N LEU A 41 8.35 12.42 6.51
CA LEU A 41 8.85 12.55 5.13
C LEU A 41 10.37 12.74 5.06
N ALA A 42 10.99 13.34 6.08
CA ALA A 42 12.44 13.46 6.16
C ALA A 42 13.14 12.11 6.41
N LYS A 43 12.48 11.19 7.12
CA LYS A 43 12.99 9.84 7.42
C LYS A 43 12.63 8.82 6.33
N TYR A 44 11.44 8.95 5.77
CA TYR A 44 10.82 8.00 4.85
C TYR A 44 10.30 8.74 3.62
N PRO A 45 11.18 9.14 2.69
CA PRO A 45 10.79 9.89 1.52
C PRO A 45 9.84 9.09 0.59
N PRO A 46 8.95 9.76 -0.17
CA PRO A 46 7.99 9.11 -1.05
C PRO A 46 8.65 8.14 -2.04
N GLN A 47 8.15 6.91 -2.09
CA GLN A 47 8.56 5.94 -3.12
C GLN A 47 7.63 6.08 -4.33
N THR A 48 8.20 6.42 -5.49
CA THR A 48 7.41 6.73 -6.69
C THR A 48 7.80 5.87 -7.88
N SER A 49 8.53 4.76 -7.69
CA SER A 49 9.00 3.93 -8.80
C SER A 49 7.89 3.13 -9.50
N SER A 50 6.79 2.83 -8.81
CA SER A 50 5.61 2.13 -9.33
C SER A 50 4.39 2.38 -8.44
N ARG A 51 3.22 1.95 -8.90
CA ARG A 51 1.98 1.90 -8.11
C ARG A 51 2.17 1.17 -6.79
N ASN A 52 2.71 -0.05 -6.83
CA ASN A 52 2.93 -0.87 -5.66
C ASN A 52 3.90 -0.21 -4.67
N ALA A 53 4.97 0.41 -5.17
CA ALA A 53 5.90 1.15 -4.33
C ALA A 53 5.23 2.35 -3.65
N ALA A 54 4.46 3.14 -4.40
CA ALA A 54 3.75 4.30 -3.87
C ALA A 54 2.67 3.94 -2.86
N ALA A 55 1.86 2.93 -3.16
CA ALA A 55 0.78 2.47 -2.29
C ALA A 55 1.34 1.83 -1.00
N GLY A 56 2.34 0.96 -1.13
CA GLY A 56 3.01 0.34 0.01
C GLY A 56 3.69 1.36 0.91
N TRP A 57 4.43 2.32 0.34
CA TRP A 57 5.03 3.42 1.11
C TRP A 57 3.98 4.23 1.86
N LEU A 58 2.88 4.60 1.21
CA LEU A 58 1.85 5.41 1.84
C LEU A 58 1.15 4.67 2.99
N CYS A 59 0.91 3.35 2.83
CA CYS A 59 0.40 2.51 3.91
C CYS A 59 1.37 2.44 5.09
N PHE A 60 2.66 2.20 4.82
CA PHE A 60 3.69 2.19 5.85
C PHE A 60 3.72 3.50 6.65
N VAL A 61 3.75 4.65 5.97
CA VAL A 61 3.75 5.97 6.63
C VAL A 61 2.44 6.24 7.37
N HIS A 62 1.29 5.78 6.86
CA HIS A 62 0.02 5.84 7.59
C HIS A 62 0.12 5.03 8.90
N ASN A 63 0.72 3.84 8.86
CA ASN A 63 0.92 3.02 10.05
C ASN A 63 1.86 3.66 11.08
N GLN A 64 2.85 4.46 10.67
CA GLN A 64 3.66 5.25 11.62
C GLN A 64 2.79 6.25 12.41
N VAL A 65 1.75 6.81 11.76
CA VAL A 65 0.77 7.66 12.46
C VAL A 65 -0.14 6.83 13.35
N ASN A 66 -0.59 5.64 12.90
CA ASN A 66 -1.40 4.74 13.72
C ASN A 66 -0.68 4.33 14.99
N GLU A 67 0.58 3.91 14.89
CA GLU A 67 1.42 3.54 16.04
C GLU A 67 1.52 4.68 17.05
N ARG A 68 1.86 5.89 16.60
CA ARG A 68 1.91 7.09 17.45
C ARG A 68 0.58 7.35 18.16
N LEU A 69 -0.54 7.16 17.47
CA LEU A 69 -1.89 7.38 17.99
C LEU A 69 -2.47 6.15 18.72
N LYS A 70 -1.70 5.07 18.88
CA LYS A 70 -2.14 3.80 19.50
C LYS A 70 -3.36 3.20 18.80
N LYS A 71 -3.41 3.32 17.47
CA LYS A 71 -4.42 2.69 16.61
C LYS A 71 -3.92 1.33 16.11
N PRO A 72 -4.83 0.41 15.75
CA PRO A 72 -4.44 -0.86 15.11
C PRO A 72 -3.59 -0.62 13.85
N ILE A 73 -2.61 -1.50 13.64
CA ILE A 73 -1.78 -1.48 12.44
C ILE A 73 -2.58 -2.11 11.29
N PHE A 74 -2.58 -1.44 10.15
CA PHE A 74 -3.20 -1.94 8.93
C PHE A 74 -2.24 -2.90 8.20
N ASP A 75 -2.73 -4.06 7.77
CA ASP A 75 -1.94 -4.99 6.95
C ASP A 75 -1.83 -4.46 5.51
N CYS A 76 -0.64 -3.98 5.15
CA CYS A 76 -0.39 -3.38 3.84
C CYS A 76 -0.54 -4.36 2.66
N ASN A 77 -0.62 -5.68 2.89
CA ASN A 77 -0.94 -6.64 1.82
C ASN A 77 -2.38 -6.51 1.33
N ASN A 78 -3.28 -5.93 2.14
CA ASN A 78 -4.70 -5.80 1.83
C ASN A 78 -5.04 -4.47 1.13
N ILE A 79 -4.05 -3.67 0.72
CA ILE A 79 -4.29 -2.38 0.07
C ILE A 79 -5.06 -2.52 -1.24
N GLY A 80 -4.75 -3.54 -2.05
CA GLY A 80 -5.38 -3.75 -3.36
C GLY A 80 -6.88 -4.04 -3.27
N ASP A 81 -7.30 -4.73 -2.21
CA ASP A 81 -8.72 -5.01 -1.94
C ASP A 81 -9.43 -3.82 -1.28
N PHE A 82 -8.72 -3.07 -0.43
CA PHE A 82 -9.30 -1.96 0.33
C PHE A 82 -9.44 -0.67 -0.48
N TYR A 83 -8.46 -0.35 -1.33
CA TYR A 83 -8.46 0.84 -2.16
C TYR A 83 -8.51 0.46 -3.64
N ASP A 84 -9.70 0.57 -4.23
CA ASP A 84 -9.92 0.23 -5.64
C ASP A 84 -9.02 1.04 -6.60
N CYS A 85 -8.13 0.32 -7.29
CA CYS A 85 -7.30 0.87 -8.36
C CYS A 85 -8.12 1.20 -9.62
N GLY A 86 -9.39 0.80 -9.70
CA GLY A 86 -10.27 1.05 -10.84
C GLY A 86 -9.69 0.60 -12.18
N CYS A 87 -8.74 -0.34 -12.17
CA CYS A 87 -8.07 -0.89 -13.34
C CYS A 87 -8.94 -1.96 -14.03
N GLY A 88 -10.22 -2.10 -13.63
CA GLY A 88 -11.11 -3.17 -14.09
C GLY A 88 -10.75 -4.55 -13.54
N ASP A 89 -11.58 -5.55 -13.84
CA ASP A 89 -11.38 -6.94 -13.39
C ASP A 89 -10.26 -7.69 -14.14
N GLU A 90 -9.66 -7.08 -15.16
CA GLU A 90 -8.63 -7.73 -15.99
C GLU A 90 -7.30 -7.89 -15.24
N ASP A 91 -6.96 -6.97 -14.34
CA ASP A 91 -5.71 -7.02 -13.55
C ASP A 91 -5.82 -7.88 -12.28
N LYS A 92 -7.04 -8.15 -11.76
CA LYS A 92 -7.24 -9.04 -10.59
C LYS A 92 -6.82 -10.48 -10.85
N LYS A 93 -6.69 -10.89 -12.13
CA LYS A 93 -6.22 -12.24 -12.51
C LYS A 93 -4.70 -12.39 -12.44
N LYS A 94 -3.93 -11.33 -12.68
CA LYS A 94 -2.45 -11.41 -12.69
C LYS A 94 -1.84 -11.55 -11.29
N GLY A 95 -2.51 -11.09 -10.24
CA GLY A 95 -2.04 -11.20 -8.85
C GLY A 95 -2.28 -12.57 -8.20
N LYS A 96 -3.15 -13.42 -8.75
CA LYS A 96 -3.52 -14.72 -8.16
C LYS A 96 -2.68 -15.91 -8.63
N GLU A 97 -1.90 -15.79 -9.71
CA GLU A 97 -1.09 -16.92 -10.22
C GLU A 97 0.21 -17.18 -9.42
N GLY A 98 0.57 -16.30 -8.49
CA GLY A 98 1.83 -16.39 -7.74
C GLY A 98 1.77 -17.11 -6.38
N GLY A 99 0.61 -17.60 -5.94
CA GLY A 99 0.46 -18.06 -4.55
C GLY A 99 -0.51 -19.23 -4.34
N LYS A 100 0.02 -20.46 -4.49
CA LYS A 100 -0.11 -21.63 -3.57
C LYS A 100 -0.01 -22.95 -4.33
N LYS A 101 1.11 -23.65 -4.16
CA LYS A 101 1.15 -25.12 -4.06
C LYS A 101 0.99 -25.50 -2.59
N GLU A 102 0.46 -26.71 -2.40
CA GLU A 102 0.28 -27.48 -1.16
C GLU A 102 -1.03 -27.25 -0.38
N GLU A 103 -2.05 -28.02 -0.75
CA GLU A 103 -3.06 -28.50 0.21
C GLU A 103 -2.70 -29.94 0.60
N ALA A 104 -2.41 -30.13 1.88
CA ALA A 104 -2.31 -31.42 2.52
C ALA A 104 -3.71 -32.06 2.62
N LYS A 105 -3.85 -33.32 2.19
CA LYS A 105 -5.03 -34.15 2.51
C LYS A 105 -4.70 -35.08 3.66
N ALA A 106 -5.33 -34.82 4.79
CA ALA A 106 -5.47 -35.75 5.92
C ALA A 106 -6.88 -36.38 5.90
N GLY A 107 -6.94 -37.65 6.34
CA GLY A 107 -8.17 -38.42 6.60
C GLY A 107 -8.60 -39.31 5.42
N THR A 108 -8.95 -40.59 5.58
CA THR A 108 -9.48 -41.28 6.76
C THR A 108 -9.33 -42.80 6.58
N GLU A 109 -9.03 -43.51 7.66
CA GLU A 109 -9.14 -44.97 7.77
C GLU A 109 -10.58 -45.43 7.50
N LEU A 110 -10.73 -46.53 6.77
CA LEU A 110 -11.95 -47.34 6.77
C LEU A 110 -11.55 -48.82 6.65
N ILE A 111 -11.58 -49.47 7.80
CA ILE A 111 -11.55 -50.92 7.98
C ILE A 111 -12.84 -51.49 7.39
N LYS A 112 -12.75 -52.52 6.53
CA LYS A 112 -13.56 -53.75 6.62
C LYS A 112 -13.14 -54.82 5.60
N GLU A 113 -12.85 -55.99 6.18
CA GLU A 113 -12.74 -57.37 5.67
C GLU A 113 -11.64 -57.73 4.66
#